data_AF-A0A7Y0BUU6-F1
#
_entry.id   AF-A0A7Y0BUU6-F1
#
_cell.length_a   1.000
_cell.length_b   1.000
_cell.length_c   1.000
_cell.angle_alpha   90.00
_cell.angle_beta   90.00
_cell.angle_gamma   90.00
#
_symmetry.space_group_name_H-M   'P 1'
#
loop_
_entity.id
_entity.type
_entity.pdbx_description
1 polymer ?
#
loop_
_entity_poly.entity_id
_entity_poly.type
_entity_poly.pdbx_seq_one_letter_code
_entity_poly.pdbx_strand_id
1 'polypeptide(L)' 'MALITNIQLKPLQTISQHSAVECSYTIITLDDEKLLQLDTYGSTGRAIPGKKSQSLRFSKEAIQQLKRIIQENGF' A
#
# COMPACT_ATOMS: atom_id res chain seq x y z
N MET A 1 6.05 -5.62 8.15
CA MET A 1 5.26 -4.37 8.09
C MET A 1 6.22 -3.23 7.82
N ALA A 2 5.86 -2.29 6.95
CA ALA A 2 6.69 -1.12 6.62
C ALA A 2 5.89 0.18 6.82
N LEU A 3 6.54 1.22 7.34
CA LEU A 3 6.01 2.59 7.37
C LEU A 3 6.63 3.39 6.23
N ILE A 4 5.78 3.93 5.37
CA ILE A 4 6.13 4.78 4.24
C ILE A 4 5.89 6.22 4.66
N THR A 5 6.96 7.00 4.66
CA THR A 5 6.96 8.44 4.93
C THR A 5 7.31 9.26 3.70
N ASN A 6 7.90 8.63 2.67
CA ASN A 6 8.33 9.27 1.45
C ASN A 6 8.23 8.30 0.25
N ILE A 7 7.80 8.80 -0.90
CA ILE A 7 7.62 8.06 -2.16
C ILE A 7 8.46 8.74 -3.23
N GLN A 8 9.29 7.96 -3.91
CA GLN A 8 10.17 8.45 -4.97
C GLN A 8 9.91 7.71 -6.28
N LEU A 9 9.98 8.43 -7.40
CA LEU A 9 9.91 7.83 -8.72
C LEU A 9 11.12 6.93 -8.94
N LYS A 10 10.88 5.66 -9.26
CA LYS A 10 11.89 4.73 -9.74
C LYS A 10 11.35 4.00 -10.97
N PRO A 11 11.87 4.29 -12.18
CA PRO A 11 11.47 3.58 -13.39
C PRO A 11 11.76 2.08 -13.26
N LEU A 12 10.81 1.24 -13.67
CA LEU A 12 11.01 -0.20 -13.75
C LEU A 12 11.81 -0.55 -15.01
N GLN A 13 12.74 -1.50 -14.88
CA GLN A 13 13.50 -2.05 -16.01
C GLN A 13 12.72 -3.12 -16.77
N THR A 14 11.82 -3.83 -16.08
CA THR A 14 10.95 -4.88 -16.62
C THR A 14 9.58 -4.79 -15.97
N ILE A 15 8.53 -5.18 -16.71
CA ILE A 15 7.14 -5.17 -16.25
C ILE A 15 6.65 -6.61 -16.20
N SER A 16 6.19 -7.07 -15.04
CA SER A 16 5.49 -8.35 -14.86
C SER A 16 4.05 -8.12 -14.47
N GLN A 17 3.12 -8.88 -15.06
CA GLN A 17 1.73 -8.88 -14.63
C GLN A 17 1.60 -9.53 -13.26
N HIS A 18 0.89 -8.87 -12.35
CA HIS A 18 0.54 -9.43 -11.05
C HIS A 18 -0.92 -9.89 -11.04
N SER A 19 -1.23 -10.94 -10.27
CA SER A 19 -2.61 -11.34 -10.02
C SER A 19 -3.27 -10.40 -9.02
N ALA A 20 -4.59 -10.21 -9.17
CA ALA A 20 -5.39 -9.48 -8.20
C ALA A 20 -5.42 -10.22 -6.84
N VAL A 21 -5.44 -9.46 -5.76
CA VAL A 21 -5.48 -9.96 -4.38
C VAL A 21 -6.48 -9.15 -3.56
N GLU A 22 -7.00 -9.74 -2.50
CA GLU A 22 -7.81 -9.00 -1.53
C GLU A 22 -6.92 -8.00 -0.76
N CYS A 23 -7.49 -6.84 -0.48
CA CYS A 23 -6.85 -5.77 0.28
C CYS A 23 -7.86 -5.17 1.25
N SER A 24 -7.47 -5.04 2.51
CA SER A 24 -8.22 -4.29 3.51
C SER A 24 -7.51 -2.99 3.85
N TYR A 25 -8.26 -2.02 4.38
CA TYR A 25 -7.69 -0.80 4.91
C TYR A 25 -8.01 -0.64 6.40
N THR A 26 -7.16 0.09 7.11
CA THR A 26 -7.39 0.47 8.50
C THR A 26 -6.87 1.88 8.73
N ILE A 27 -7.67 2.70 9.42
CA ILE A 27 -7.22 4.01 9.91
C ILE A 27 -6.73 3.83 11.34
N ILE A 28 -5.47 4.19 11.57
CA ILE A 28 -4.82 4.10 12.87
C ILE A 28 -4.62 5.52 13.38
N THR A 29 -4.88 5.76 14.65
CA THR A 29 -4.51 7.01 15.34
C THR A 29 -3.41 6.66 16.33
N LEU A 30 -2.26 7.32 16.21
CA LEU A 30 -1.10 7.13 17.08
C LEU A 30 -0.50 8.51 17.36
N ASP A 31 -0.35 8.87 18.64
CA ASP A 31 0.21 10.18 19.06
C ASP A 31 -0.48 11.36 18.35
N ASP A 32 -1.82 11.33 18.29
CA ASP A 32 -2.69 12.28 17.59
C ASP A 32 -2.52 12.36 16.05
N GLU A 33 -1.65 11.55 15.48
CA GLU A 33 -1.45 11.43 14.03
C GLU A 33 -2.28 10.30 13.42
N LYS A 34 -2.87 10.57 12.25
CA LYS A 34 -3.64 9.59 11.48
C LYS A 34 -2.78 8.91 10.44
N LEU A 35 -2.76 7.58 10.48
CA LEU A 35 -2.03 6.73 9.54
C LEU A 35 -3.01 5.84 8.78
N LEU A 36 -2.78 5.64 7.48
CA LEU A 36 -3.51 4.65 6.68
C LEU A 36 -2.68 3.38 6.60
N GLN A 37 -3.27 2.23 6.91
CA GLN A 37 -2.68 0.92 6.66
C GLN A 37 -3.46 0.17 5.60
N LEU A 38 -2.74 -0.43 4.65
CA LEU A 38 -3.25 -1.38 3.67
C LEU A 38 -2.61 -2.73 3.94
N ASP A 39 -3.45 -3.75 4.02
CA ASP A 39 -3.04 -5.13 4.22
C ASP A 39 -3.54 -5.99 3.06
N THR A 40 -2.61 -6.63 2.35
CA THR A 40 -2.96 -7.57 1.28
C THR A 40 -2.93 -9.00 1.77
N TYR A 41 -3.80 -9.82 1.21
CA TYR A 41 -3.90 -11.24 1.50
C TYR A 41 -3.47 -12.00 0.26
N GLY A 42 -2.58 -13.00 0.41
CA GLY A 42 -2.06 -13.74 -0.73
C GLY A 42 -3.17 -14.35 -1.60
N SER A 43 -2.85 -14.74 -2.83
CA SER A 43 -3.83 -15.31 -3.77
C SER A 43 -4.63 -16.47 -3.16
N THR A 44 -5.88 -16.61 -3.60
CA THR A 44 -6.87 -17.59 -3.11
C THR A 44 -6.39 -19.04 -3.16
N GLY A 45 -5.35 -19.35 -3.94
CA GLY A 45 -4.74 -20.69 -4.04
C GLY A 45 -3.67 -21.02 -2.99
N ARG A 46 -3.47 -20.23 -1.94
CA ARG A 46 -2.51 -20.57 -0.87
C ARG A 46 -3.07 -21.60 0.12
N ALA A 47 -2.17 -22.44 0.64
CA ALA A 47 -2.47 -23.46 1.66
C ALA A 47 -3.05 -22.90 2.98
N ILE A 48 -2.89 -21.60 3.25
CA ILE A 48 -3.51 -20.91 4.40
C ILE A 48 -4.30 -19.72 3.85
N PRO A 49 -5.61 -19.88 3.63
CA PRO A 49 -6.51 -18.78 3.26
C PRO A 49 -6.43 -17.65 4.29
N GLY A 50 -6.49 -16.40 3.83
CA GLY A 50 -6.51 -15.22 4.71
C GLY A 50 -5.18 -14.85 5.38
N LYS A 51 -4.06 -15.52 5.06
CA LYS A 51 -2.75 -15.10 5.58
C LYS A 51 -2.30 -13.79 4.92
N LYS A 52 -2.11 -12.77 5.75
CA LYS A 52 -1.57 -11.47 5.35
C LYS A 52 -0.20 -11.64 4.66
N SER A 53 -0.07 -11.13 3.45
CA SER A 53 1.16 -11.19 2.65
C SER A 53 2.01 -9.94 2.78
N GLN A 54 1.38 -8.76 2.83
CA GLN A 54 2.09 -7.48 2.92
C GLN A 54 1.29 -6.52 3.80
N SER A 55 2.00 -5.63 4.49
CA SER A 55 1.43 -4.53 5.25
C SER A 55 2.19 -3.26 4.90
N LEU A 56 1.49 -2.31 4.30
CA LEU A 56 1.99 -0.99 3.97
C LEU A 56 1.24 0.03 4.82
N ARG A 57 1.98 0.76 5.66
CA ARG A 57 1.43 1.86 6.45
C ARG A 57 1.97 3.17 5.88
N PHE A 58 1.10 4.17 5.76
CA PHE A 58 1.43 5.46 5.20
C PHE A 58 1.27 6.53 6.26
N SER A 59 2.27 7.40 6.38
CA SER A 59 2.11 8.67 7.10
C SER A 59 1.21 9.63 6.33
N LYS A 60 0.78 10.69 7.01
CA LYS A 60 0.00 11.77 6.39
C LYS A 60 0.74 12.36 5.19
N GLU A 61 2.04 12.60 5.29
CA GLU A 61 2.90 13.15 4.25
C GLU A 61 2.94 12.21 3.03
N ALA A 62 3.16 10.92 3.26
CA ALA A 62 3.18 9.92 2.19
C ALA A 62 1.81 9.83 1.47
N ILE A 63 0.69 9.97 2.20
CA ILE A 63 -0.64 10.03 1.58
C ILE A 63 -0.79 11.27 0.69
N GLN A 64 -0.29 12.44 1.11
CA GLN A 64 -0.32 13.63 0.25
C GLN A 64 0.52 13.44 -1.02
N GLN A 65 1.70 12.84 -0.89
CA GLN A 65 2.53 12.49 -2.05
C GLN A 65 1.82 11.52 -2.99
N LEU A 66 1.19 10.46 -2.45
CA LEU A 66 0.43 9.50 -3.25
C LEU A 66 -0.73 10.16 -4.00
N LYS A 67 -1.50 11.02 -3.34
CA LYS A 67 -2.59 11.78 -3.98
C LYS A 67 -2.09 12.63 -5.15
N ARG A 68 -0.96 13.31 -4.94
CA ARG A 68 -0.33 14.13 -5.99
C ARG A 68 0.11 13.28 -7.17
N ILE A 69 0.76 12.13 -6.93
CA ILE A 69 1.19 11.19 -7.98
C ILE A 69 -0.02 10.72 -8.79
N ILE A 70 -1.10 10.33 -8.14
CA ILE A 70 -2.35 9.90 -8.81
C ILE A 70 -2.90 11.03 -9.71
N GLN A 71 -3.03 12.23 -9.15
CA GLN A 71 -3.56 13.39 -9.87
C GLN A 71 -2.70 13.79 -11.07
N GLU A 72 -1.38 13.84 -10.92
CA GLU A 72 -0.45 14.23 -11.99
C GLU A 72 -0.38 13.21 -13.13
N ASN A 73 -0.81 11.97 -12.91
CA ASN A 73 -0.75 10.88 -13.90
C ASN A 73 -2.14 10.46 -14.45
N GLY A 74 -3.20 11.21 -14.12
CA GLY A 74 -4.52 11.05 -14.76
C GLY A 74 -5.28 9.78 -14.39
N PHE A 75 -5.06 9.26 -13.19
CA PHE A 75 -5.83 8.15 -12.61
C PHE A 75 -7.13 8.63 -11.96
#